data_AF-A0A1E7GUQ2-F1
#
_entry.id   AF-A0A1E7GUQ2-F1
#
_cell.length_a   1.000
_cell.length_b   1.000
_cell.length_c   1.000
_cell.angle_alpha   90.00
_cell.angle_beta   90.00
_cell.angle_gamma   90.00
#
_symmetry.space_group_name_H-M   'P 1'
#
loop_
_entity.id
_entity.type
_entity.pdbx_description
1 polymer ?
#
loop_
_entity_poly.entity_id
_entity_poly.type
_entity_poly.pdbx_seq_one_letter_code
_entity_poly.pdbx_strand_id
1 'polypeptide(L)'
;MLWANAEAIPVDHNTMNARHFPGCPRCGSVARPNILMFGDAAWLAERSDRQKSRFEGFLAAATNPLIVIELGAGTTIPTIRRLSEQLIQRGGARLIRINPREAQVPEGQISLAMGALEGLTQIDAALQ
;
A
#
# COMPACT_ATOMS: atom_id res chain seq x y z
N MET A 1 12.24 0.47 18.91
CA MET A 1 13.40 0.97 18.14
C MET A 1 13.37 0.34 16.76
N LEU A 2 13.64 1.10 15.71
CA LEU A 2 13.87 0.58 14.35
C LEU A 2 15.37 0.65 14.05
N TRP A 3 15.89 -0.35 13.36
CA TRP A 3 17.27 -0.37 12.87
C TRP A 3 17.31 -1.06 11.50
N ALA A 4 18.36 -0.78 10.72
CA ALA A 4 18.63 -1.54 9.52
C ALA A 4 19.05 -2.96 9.93
N ASN A 5 18.29 -3.96 9.50
CA ASN A 5 18.66 -5.36 9.67
C ASN A 5 18.89 -5.99 8.29
N ALA A 6 20.11 -6.48 8.05
CA ALA A 6 20.50 -7.18 6.83
C ALA A 6 20.74 -8.69 7.08
N GLU A 7 20.34 -9.18 8.25
CA GLU A 7 20.43 -10.60 8.60
C GLU A 7 19.59 -11.46 7.64
N ALA A 8 20.22 -12.50 7.09
CA ALA A 8 19.55 -13.50 6.28
C ALA A 8 19.03 -14.61 7.20
N ILE A 9 17.71 -14.66 7.40
CA ILE A 9 17.06 -15.67 8.25
C ILE A 9 16.59 -16.83 7.36
N PRO A 10 17.15 -18.04 7.50
CA PRO A 10 16.68 -19.20 6.74
C PRO A 10 15.26 -19.57 7.17
N VAL A 11 14.34 -19.59 6.20
CA VAL A 11 12.94 -20.00 6.37
C VAL A 11 12.69 -21.25 5.54
N ASP A 12 12.08 -22.26 6.14
CA ASP A 12 11.49 -23.37 5.39
C ASP A 12 10.19 -22.89 4.76
N HIS A 13 10.15 -22.75 3.44
CA HIS A 13 9.00 -22.23 2.71
C HIS A 13 7.80 -23.20 2.66
N ASN A 14 7.98 -24.48 3.02
CA ASN A 14 6.86 -25.42 3.10
C ASN A 14 6.09 -25.28 4.40
N THR A 15 6.80 -25.02 5.51
CA THR A 15 6.21 -24.90 6.86
C THR A 15 6.09 -23.45 7.33
N MET A 16 6.75 -22.52 6.64
CA MET A 16 6.96 -21.12 7.02
C MET A 16 7.66 -20.94 8.37
N ASN A 17 8.40 -21.94 8.84
CA ASN A 17 9.18 -21.87 10.07
C ASN A 17 10.58 -21.30 9.82
N ALA A 18 10.99 -20.35 10.66
CA ALA A 18 12.35 -19.82 10.69
C ALA A 18 13.26 -20.69 11.58
N ARG A 19 14.53 -20.86 11.20
CA ARG A 19 15.52 -21.58 12.04
C ARG A 19 15.98 -20.77 13.25
N HIS A 20 15.96 -19.45 13.14
CA HIS A 20 16.25 -18.52 14.22
C HIS A 20 15.45 -17.22 14.00
N PHE A 21 15.41 -16.38 15.01
CA PHE A 21 14.71 -15.10 14.96
C PHE A 21 15.71 -13.95 15.13
N PRO A 22 15.45 -12.77 14.54
CA PRO A 22 16.35 -11.65 14.70
C PRO A 22 16.35 -11.21 16.16
N GLY A 23 17.51 -10.91 16.71
CA GLY A 23 17.67 -10.42 18.08
C GLY A 23 17.65 -8.89 18.14
N CYS A 24 17.07 -8.32 19.20
CA CYS A 24 17.21 -6.91 19.49
C CYS A 24 18.68 -6.61 19.84
N PRO A 25 19.36 -5.69 19.13
CA PRO A 25 20.78 -5.40 19.39
C PRO A 25 21.05 -4.73 20.75
N ARG A 26 19.99 -4.32 21.47
CA ARG A 26 20.09 -3.70 22.81
C ARG A 26 19.88 -4.70 23.95
N CYS A 27 18.90 -5.59 23.82
CA CYS A 27 18.46 -6.44 24.94
C CYS A 27 18.42 -7.94 24.61
N GLY A 28 18.75 -8.34 23.38
CA GLY A 28 18.76 -9.73 22.94
C GLY A 28 17.38 -10.39 22.77
N SER A 29 16.29 -9.74 23.18
CA SER A 29 14.93 -10.24 22.99
C SER A 29 14.60 -10.40 21.50
N VAL A 30 13.67 -11.31 21.19
CA VAL A 30 13.22 -11.53 19.81
C VAL A 30 12.66 -10.24 19.20
N ALA A 31 13.20 -9.88 18.04
CA ALA A 31 12.74 -8.77 17.22
C ALA A 31 11.68 -9.23 16.23
N ARG A 32 10.84 -8.28 15.79
CA ARG A 32 9.83 -8.49 14.76
C ARG A 32 9.87 -7.37 13.71
N PRO A 33 9.38 -7.63 12.49
CA PRO A 33 9.13 -6.55 11.53
C PRO A 33 8.17 -5.49 12.09
N ASN A 34 8.39 -4.23 11.75
CA ASN A 34 7.49 -3.13 12.10
C ASN A 34 6.32 -3.02 11.11
N ILE A 35 5.54 -4.09 11.03
CA ILE A 35 4.32 -4.18 10.22
C ILE A 35 3.14 -3.93 11.15
N LEU A 36 2.21 -3.06 10.75
CA LEU A 36 1.00 -2.78 11.51
C LEU A 36 0.09 -4.02 11.49
N MET A 37 -0.16 -4.57 12.67
CA MET A 37 -1.13 -5.65 12.88
C MET A 37 -2.35 -5.13 13.67
N PHE A 38 -3.49 -5.79 13.53
CA PHE A 38 -4.70 -5.41 14.28
C PHE A 38 -4.48 -5.52 15.79
N GLY A 39 -4.77 -4.45 16.52
CA GLY A 39 -4.60 -4.40 17.97
C GLY A 39 -3.14 -4.27 18.45
N ASP A 40 -2.21 -3.98 17.54
CA ASP A 40 -0.78 -3.88 17.87
C ASP A 40 -0.42 -2.54 18.52
N ALA A 41 -0.49 -2.49 19.85
CA ALA A 41 -0.06 -1.33 20.64
C ALA A 41 1.47 -1.12 20.65
N ALA A 42 2.25 -2.09 20.17
CA ALA A 42 3.71 -2.02 20.12
C ALA A 42 4.24 -1.58 18.75
N TRP A 43 3.36 -1.32 17.77
CA TRP A 43 3.74 -0.83 16.46
C TRP A 43 4.32 0.59 16.55
N LEU A 44 5.45 0.82 15.89
CA LEU A 44 6.13 2.11 15.90
C LEU A 44 5.65 2.96 14.72
N ALA A 45 4.68 3.84 14.99
CA ALA A 45 3.91 4.58 14.00
C ALA A 45 4.65 5.76 13.35
N GLU A 46 5.67 6.33 14.01
CA GLU A 46 6.27 7.63 13.67
C GLU A 46 6.64 7.79 12.19
N ARG A 47 7.29 6.77 11.59
CA ARG A 47 7.68 6.81 10.17
C ARG A 47 6.46 6.82 9.24
N SER A 48 5.41 6.09 9.60
CA SER A 48 4.17 6.02 8.83
C SER A 48 3.34 7.29 8.99
N ASP A 49 3.27 7.85 10.20
CA ASP A 49 2.59 9.12 10.47
C ASP A 49 3.22 10.26 9.68
N ARG A 50 4.56 10.35 9.66
CA ARG A 50 5.29 11.33 8.83
C ARG A 50 5.03 11.18 7.33
N GLN A 51 4.76 9.98 6.84
CA GLN A 51 4.41 9.76 5.43
C GLN A 51 2.95 10.15 5.17
N LYS A 52 2.05 9.79 6.10
CA LYS A 52 0.65 10.16 6.05
C LYS A 52 0.47 11.69 6.04
N SER A 53 1.14 12.43 6.92
CA SER A 53 1.07 13.90 6.93
C SER A 53 1.58 14.52 5.63
N ARG A 54 2.62 13.94 5.00
CA ARG A 54 3.10 14.40 3.68
C ARG A 54 2.09 14.14 2.58
N PHE A 55 1.45 12.97 2.58
CA PHE A 55 0.38 12.65 1.64
C PHE A 55 -0.83 13.57 1.81
N GLU A 56 -1.26 13.81 3.05
CA GLU A 56 -2.35 14.75 3.36
C GLU A 56 -2.00 16.18 2.93
N GLY A 57 -0.77 16.63 3.17
CA GLY A 57 -0.28 17.92 2.71
C GLY A 57 -0.26 18.05 1.18
N PHE A 58 0.14 16.99 0.46
CA PHE A 58 0.08 16.94 -0.99
C PHE A 58 -1.36 17.08 -1.50
N LEU A 59 -2.30 16.33 -0.91
CA LEU A 59 -3.72 16.41 -1.28
C LEU A 59 -4.31 17.80 -1.02
N ALA A 60 -3.97 18.42 0.11
CA ALA A 60 -4.45 19.75 0.45
C ALA A 60 -3.90 20.85 -0.47
N ALA A 61 -2.68 20.66 -1.00
CA ALA A 61 -2.03 21.62 -1.89
C ALA A 61 -2.37 21.42 -3.38
N ALA A 62 -3.03 20.31 -3.76
CA ALA A 62 -3.31 20.00 -5.14
C ALA A 62 -4.38 20.95 -5.73
N THR A 63 -4.01 21.70 -6.76
CA THR A 63 -4.92 22.62 -7.48
C THR A 63 -5.40 22.10 -8.82
N ASN A 64 -4.73 21.09 -9.37
CA ASN A 64 -5.09 20.46 -10.65
C ASN A 64 -6.07 19.30 -10.44
N PRO A 65 -6.82 18.89 -11.48
CA PRO A 65 -7.64 17.68 -11.42
C PRO A 65 -6.82 16.46 -10.99
N LEU A 66 -7.25 15.80 -9.92
CA LEU A 66 -6.58 14.62 -9.38
C LEU A 66 -6.98 13.36 -10.17
N ILE A 67 -5.98 12.55 -10.52
CA ILE A 67 -6.17 11.21 -11.08
C ILE A 67 -5.60 10.19 -10.09
N VAL A 68 -6.44 9.24 -9.69
CA VAL A 68 -6.07 8.11 -8.84
C VAL A 68 -5.90 6.88 -9.72
N ILE A 69 -4.70 6.29 -9.70
CA ILE A 69 -4.43 5.01 -10.35
C ILE A 69 -4.33 3.96 -9.24
N GLU A 70 -5.36 3.12 -9.11
CA GLU A 70 -5.44 2.07 -8.09
C GLU A 70 -5.02 0.73 -8.69
N LEU A 71 -3.99 0.10 -8.12
CA LEU A 71 -3.37 -1.11 -8.65
C LEU A 71 -3.57 -2.28 -7.70
N GLY A 72 -4.23 -3.34 -8.15
CA GLY A 72 -4.31 -4.63 -7.45
C GLY A 72 -4.98 -4.60 -6.08
N ALA A 73 -5.68 -3.52 -5.71
CA ALA A 73 -6.36 -3.42 -4.44
C ALA A 73 -7.64 -4.27 -4.44
N GLY A 74 -7.69 -5.26 -3.55
CA GLY A 74 -8.85 -6.13 -3.35
C GLY A 74 -9.79 -5.62 -2.25
N THR A 75 -10.85 -6.37 -1.99
CA THR A 75 -11.91 -6.00 -1.03
C THR A 75 -11.72 -6.54 0.39
N THR A 76 -10.83 -7.51 0.61
CA THR A 76 -10.58 -8.10 1.93
C THR A 76 -10.08 -7.06 2.94
N ILE A 77 -9.14 -6.21 2.53
CA ILE A 77 -8.64 -5.07 3.32
C ILE A 77 -8.78 -3.81 2.44
N PRO A 78 -9.96 -3.18 2.42
CA PRO A 78 -10.33 -2.20 1.39
C PRO A 78 -9.81 -0.79 1.70
N THR A 79 -8.74 -0.64 2.49
CA THR A 79 -8.25 0.67 2.98
C THR A 79 -7.92 1.61 1.83
N ILE A 80 -7.21 1.12 0.80
CA ILE A 80 -6.90 1.92 -0.40
C ILE A 80 -8.14 2.14 -1.27
N ARG A 81 -9.03 1.15 -1.41
CA ARG A 81 -10.28 1.32 -2.18
C ARG A 81 -11.16 2.43 -1.60
N ARG A 82 -11.31 2.43 -0.27
CA ARG A 82 -12.06 3.47 0.45
C ARG A 82 -11.42 4.85 0.29
N LEU A 83 -10.09 4.93 0.31
CA LEU A 83 -9.38 6.18 0.08
C LEU A 83 -9.64 6.69 -1.34
N SER A 84 -9.49 5.84 -2.37
CA SER A 84 -9.80 6.18 -3.76
C SER A 84 -11.21 6.74 -3.90
N GLU A 85 -12.20 6.04 -3.33
CA GLU A 85 -13.62 6.43 -3.39
C GLU A 85 -13.89 7.75 -2.64
N GLN A 86 -13.25 7.98 -1.49
CA GLN A 86 -13.34 9.26 -0.78
C GLN A 86 -12.77 10.43 -1.59
N LEU A 87 -11.67 10.23 -2.31
CA LEU A 87 -11.06 11.25 -3.15
C LEU A 87 -11.95 11.62 -4.35
N ILE A 88 -12.66 10.64 -4.92
CA ILE A 88 -13.65 10.87 -5.97
C ILE A 88 -14.83 11.68 -5.41
N GLN A 89 -15.40 11.24 -4.29
CA GLN A 89 -16.61 11.83 -3.71
C GLN A 89 -16.39 13.26 -3.20
N ARG A 90 -15.24 13.53 -2.56
CA ARG A 90 -14.99 14.81 -1.89
C ARG A 90 -14.19 15.79 -2.74
N GLY A 91 -13.30 15.27 -3.59
CA GLY A 91 -12.32 16.06 -4.32
C GLY A 91 -12.53 16.08 -5.83
N GLY A 92 -13.55 15.39 -6.36
CA GLY A 92 -13.80 15.32 -7.79
C GLY A 92 -12.70 14.59 -8.58
N ALA A 93 -11.90 13.76 -7.90
CA ALA A 93 -10.85 12.99 -8.54
C ALA A 93 -11.43 11.99 -9.56
N ARG A 94 -10.64 11.65 -10.60
CA ARG A 94 -10.93 10.52 -11.50
C ARG A 94 -10.16 9.29 -11.06
N LEU A 95 -10.81 8.14 -11.10
CA LEU A 95 -10.23 6.85 -10.76
C LEU A 95 -10.03 5.99 -12.01
N ILE A 96 -8.83 5.41 -12.10
CA ILE A 96 -8.49 4.29 -12.97
C ILE A 96 -8.14 3.12 -12.05
N ARG A 97 -8.96 2.06 -12.07
CA ARG A 97 -8.72 0.84 -11.27
C ARG A 97 -8.22 -0.27 -12.17
N ILE A 98 -7.02 -0.77 -11.87
CA ILE A 98 -6.36 -1.85 -12.59
C ILE A 98 -6.27 -3.08 -11.68
N ASN A 99 -7.08 -4.09 -11.97
CA ASN A 99 -7.09 -5.32 -11.18
C ASN A 99 -7.60 -6.48 -12.05
N PRO A 100 -6.93 -7.64 -12.10
CA PRO A 100 -7.35 -8.75 -12.96
C PRO A 100 -8.67 -9.40 -12.54
N ARG A 101 -9.09 -9.26 -11.29
CA ARG A 101 -10.27 -9.96 -10.73
C ARG A 101 -11.31 -9.02 -10.11
N GLU A 102 -10.85 -7.92 -9.50
CA GLU A 102 -11.68 -6.99 -8.72
C GLU A 102 -11.66 -5.56 -9.31
N ALA A 103 -11.83 -5.46 -10.64
CA ALA A 103 -11.75 -4.19 -11.38
C ALA A 103 -12.98 -3.28 -11.23
N GLN A 104 -14.04 -3.71 -10.54
CA GLN A 104 -15.31 -2.97 -10.48
C GLN A 104 -15.09 -1.58 -9.89
N VAL A 105 -15.69 -0.54 -10.48
CA VAL A 105 -15.54 0.87 -10.07
C VAL A 105 -16.89 1.55 -9.86
N PRO A 106 -16.94 2.67 -9.10
CA PRO A 106 -18.10 3.56 -9.08
C PRO A 106 -18.41 4.11 -10.49
N GLU A 107 -19.64 4.60 -10.66
CA GLU A 107 -20.08 5.20 -11.93
C GLU A 107 -19.17 6.37 -12.38
N GLY A 108 -18.96 6.47 -13.69
CA GLY A 108 -18.12 7.51 -14.30
C GLY A 108 -16.61 7.31 -14.15
N GLN A 109 -16.16 6.20 -13.55
CA GLN A 109 -14.75 5.87 -13.37
C GLN A 109 -14.28 4.81 -14.38
N ILE A 110 -12.97 4.59 -14.47
CA ILE A 110 -12.35 3.72 -15.47
C ILE A 110 -11.94 2.40 -14.82
N SER A 111 -12.37 1.28 -15.41
CA SER A 111 -12.06 -0.08 -15.00
C SER A 111 -11.16 -0.75 -16.04
N LEU A 112 -10.04 -1.31 -15.60
CA LEU A 112 -9.10 -2.09 -16.41
C LEU A 112 -8.93 -3.48 -15.78
N ALA A 113 -9.57 -4.49 -16.36
CA ALA A 113 -9.54 -5.87 -15.89
C ALA A 113 -8.28 -6.61 -16.38
N MET A 114 -7.12 -6.19 -15.89
CA MET A 114 -5.81 -6.70 -16.34
C MET A 114 -4.74 -6.61 -15.24
N GLY A 115 -3.53 -7.10 -15.52
CA GLY A 115 -2.40 -6.98 -14.59
C GLY A 115 -1.95 -5.51 -14.43
N ALA A 116 -1.45 -5.14 -13.24
CA ALA A 116 -1.01 -3.77 -12.97
C ALA A 116 0.12 -3.32 -13.94
N LEU A 117 1.11 -4.17 -14.19
CA LEU A 117 2.19 -3.88 -15.12
C LEU A 117 1.69 -3.73 -16.55
N GLU A 118 0.83 -4.64 -17.00
CA GLU A 118 0.21 -4.60 -18.32
C GLU A 118 -0.56 -3.30 -18.53
N GLY A 119 -1.43 -2.93 -17.58
CA GLY A 119 -2.22 -1.71 -17.67
C GLY A 119 -1.39 -0.44 -17.66
N LEU A 120 -0.36 -0.37 -16.81
CA LEU A 120 0.56 0.78 -16.81
C LEU A 120 1.35 0.89 -18.11
N THR A 121 1.79 -0.23 -18.69
CA THR A 121 2.51 -0.25 -19.97
C THR A 121 1.63 0.26 -21.12
N GLN A 122 0.36 -0.16 -21.16
CA GLN A 122 -0.58 0.31 -22.18
C GLN A 122 -0.93 1.79 -22.02
N ILE A 123 -1.05 2.29 -20.78
CA ILE A 123 -1.23 3.72 -20.52
C ILE A 123 -0.02 4.50 -21.02
N ASP A 124 1.19 4.07 -20.68
CA ASP A 124 2.43 4.73 -21.12
C ASP A 124 2.53 4.78 -22.66
N ALA A 125 2.25 3.66 -23.33
CA ALA A 125 2.24 3.59 -24.79
C ALA A 125 1.20 4.51 -25.45
N ALA A 126 0.08 4.79 -24.78
CA ALA A 126 -0.96 5.69 -25.28
C ALA A 126 -0.69 7.19 -25.01
N LEU A 127 0.30 7.49 -24.16
CA LEU A 127 0.74 8.86 -23.85
C LEU A 127 1.87 9.35 -24.78
N GLN A 128 2.46 8.45 -25.57
CA GLN A 128 3.44 8.78 -26.62
C GLN A 128 2.76 9.30 -27.89
#